data_AF-A0A9D1DJY5-F1
#
_entry.id   AF-A0A9D1DJY5-F1
#
_cell.length_a   1.000
_cell.length_b   1.000
_cell.length_c   1.000
_cell.angle_alpha   90.00
_cell.angle_beta   90.00
_cell.angle_gamma   90.00
#
_symmetry.space_group_name_H-M   'P 1'
#
loop_
_entity.id
_entity.type
_entity.pdbx_description
1 polymer ?
#
loop_
_entity_poly.entity_id
_entity_poly.type
_entity_poly.pdbx_seq_one_letter_code
_entity_poly.pdbx_strand_id
1 'polypeptide(L)'
;MSKNLKKFLALALALAMVFALAACGEPAPAASETPDESAAPSEDAGTGEYALSYEAIVPADGVGDHPAYGILTNAKEALATIGIDLQINDPTDSNV
;
A
#
# COMPACT_ATOMS: atom_id res chain seq x y z
N MET A 1 -26.77 -19.80 -25.56
CA MET A 1 -25.82 -19.04 -24.72
C MET A 1 -25.00 -20.02 -23.88
N SER A 2 -23.82 -20.40 -24.36
CA SER A 2 -23.00 -21.46 -23.78
C SER A 2 -22.52 -21.07 -22.39
N LYS A 3 -22.60 -22.00 -21.43
CA LYS A 3 -22.35 -21.75 -20.00
C LYS A 3 -20.96 -21.15 -19.73
N ASN A 4 -20.02 -21.39 -20.64
CA ASN A 4 -18.66 -20.86 -20.62
C ASN A 4 -18.59 -19.42 -21.17
N LEU A 5 -19.38 -19.08 -22.20
CA LEU A 5 -19.46 -17.72 -22.76
C LEU A 5 -20.06 -16.71 -21.77
N LYS A 6 -20.96 -17.17 -20.89
CA LYS A 6 -21.51 -16.34 -19.81
C LYS A 6 -20.45 -15.99 -18.75
N LYS A 7 -19.48 -16.88 -18.52
CA LYS A 7 -18.36 -16.65 -17.59
C LYS A 7 -17.32 -15.72 -18.19
N PHE A 8 -17.01 -15.89 -19.49
CA PHE A 8 -16.10 -14.99 -20.20
C PHE A 8 -16.68 -13.57 -20.35
N LEU A 9 -17.99 -13.45 -20.60
CA LEU A 9 -18.64 -12.14 -20.67
C LEU A 9 -18.65 -11.42 -19.31
N ALA A 10 -18.87 -12.16 -18.22
CA ALA A 10 -18.79 -11.62 -16.86
C ALA A 10 -17.37 -11.17 -16.48
N LEU A 11 -16.35 -11.95 -16.85
CA LEU A 11 -14.95 -11.61 -16.62
C LEU A 11 -14.50 -10.39 -17.45
N ALA A 12 -14.95 -10.29 -18.71
CA ALA A 12 -14.65 -9.14 -19.57
C ALA A 12 -15.33 -7.85 -19.08
N LEU A 13 -16.57 -7.95 -18.58
CA LEU A 13 -17.28 -6.79 -18.02
C LEU A 13 -16.63 -6.29 -16.72
N ALA A 14 -16.15 -7.20 -15.87
CA ALA A 14 -15.44 -6.85 -14.64
C ALA A 14 -14.09 -6.17 -14.93
N LEU A 15 -13.36 -6.65 -15.94
CA LEU A 15 -12.08 -6.07 -16.35
C LEU A 15 -12.24 -4.66 -16.96
N ALA A 16 -13.32 -4.41 -17.68
CA ALA A 16 -13.61 -3.09 -18.26
C ALA A 16 -13.90 -2.01 -17.19
N MET A 17 -14.52 -2.38 -16.07
CA MET A 17 -14.82 -1.44 -14.98
C MET A 17 -13.57 -1.02 -14.20
N VAL A 18 -12.55 -1.88 -14.12
CA VAL A 18 -11.26 -1.56 -13.49
C VAL A 18 -10.43 -0.59 -14.36
N PHE A 19 -10.49 -0.73 -15.68
CA PHE A 19 -9.72 0.11 -16.59
C PHE A 19 -10.26 1.54 -16.73
N ALA A 20 -11.56 1.75 -16.47
CA ALA A 20 -12.18 3.07 -16.52
C ALA A 20 -11.80 3.99 -15.34
N LEU A 21 -11.42 3.43 -14.19
CA LEU A 21 -11.07 4.22 -13.00
C LEU A 21 -9.68 4.86 -13.10
N ALA A 22 -8.80 4.33 -13.95
CA ALA A 22 -7.44 4.85 -14.17
C ALA A 22 -7.38 6.02 -15.18
N ALA A 23 -8.47 6.32 -15.90
CA ALA A 23 -8.50 7.31 -16.98
C ALA A 23 -9.02 8.70 -16.56
N CYS A 24 -9.29 8.95 -15.28
CA CYS A 24 -9.63 10.29 -14.77
C CYS A 24 -8.40 11.09 -14.32
N GLY A 25 -7.20 10.68 -14.73
CA GLY A 25 -5.93 11.38 -14.49
C GLY A 25 -5.53 12.26 -15.66
N GLU A 26 -6.41 13.14 -16.12
CA GLU A 26 -6.09 14.15 -17.12
C GLU A 26 -5.79 15.47 -16.37
N PRO A 27 -4.51 15.91 -16.24
CA PRO A 27 -4.22 17.21 -15.68
C PRO A 27 -4.59 18.30 -16.70
N ALA A 28 -5.79 18.85 -16.55
CA ALA A 28 -6.15 20.11 -17.18
C ALA A 28 -5.28 21.22 -16.55
N PRO A 29 -4.55 22.03 -17.34
CA PRO A 29 -3.66 23.05 -16.81
C PRO A 29 -4.49 24.28 -16.45
N ALA A 30 -4.49 24.66 -15.17
CA ALA A 30 -4.89 26.00 -14.76
C ALA A 30 -4.04 26.42 -13.57
N ALA A 31 -3.10 27.31 -13.87
CA ALA A 31 -2.22 27.97 -12.93
C ALA A 31 -3.01 28.81 -11.91
N SER A 32 -2.64 28.70 -10.63
CA SER A 32 -2.64 29.84 -9.70
C SER A 32 -1.75 29.53 -8.50
N GLU A 33 -0.60 30.22 -8.48
CA GLU A 33 0.04 30.84 -7.31
C GLU A 33 0.45 29.93 -6.13
N THR A 34 1.74 29.55 -6.14
CA THR A 34 2.66 29.18 -5.03
C THR A 34 2.71 30.25 -3.92
N PRO A 35 3.33 30.09 -2.71
CA PRO A 35 4.34 29.08 -2.29
C PRO A 35 4.29 28.58 -0.81
N ASP A 36 4.70 27.33 -0.53
CA ASP A 36 5.38 26.92 0.73
C ASP A 36 5.96 25.50 0.50
N GLU A 37 7.25 25.39 0.23
CA GLU A 37 8.27 25.01 1.23
C GLU A 37 8.30 23.47 1.46
N SER A 38 9.30 22.86 0.82
CA SER A 38 10.08 21.75 1.35
C SER A 38 9.33 20.52 1.88
N ALA A 39 9.03 19.60 0.97
CA ALA A 39 9.62 18.26 1.02
C ALA A 39 9.51 17.67 -0.37
N ALA A 40 10.64 17.52 -1.05
CA ALA A 40 10.70 16.61 -2.18
C ALA A 40 10.13 15.26 -1.70
N PRO A 41 9.10 14.69 -2.34
CA PRO A 41 8.92 13.26 -2.23
C PRO A 41 10.25 12.69 -2.69
N SER A 42 11.00 12.05 -1.79
CA SER A 42 12.11 11.21 -2.20
C SER A 42 11.49 10.16 -3.10
N GLU A 43 11.63 10.39 -4.40
CA GLU A 43 11.52 9.38 -5.44
C GLU A 43 12.70 8.41 -5.27
N ASP A 44 12.75 7.72 -4.13
CA ASP A 44 13.32 6.39 -4.10
C ASP A 44 12.14 5.44 -4.33
N ALA A 45 11.67 5.46 -5.57
CA ALA A 45 10.93 4.35 -6.15
C ALA A 45 11.90 3.17 -6.25
N GLY A 46 12.21 2.61 -5.08
CA GLY A 46 12.84 1.33 -4.92
C GLY A 46 12.04 0.34 -5.75
N THR A 47 12.67 -0.13 -6.80
CA THR A 47 12.15 -1.11 -7.74
C THR A 47 11.78 -2.37 -6.94
N GLY A 48 10.50 -2.54 -6.61
CA GLY A 48 9.99 -3.78 -6.00
C GLY A 48 8.81 -3.57 -5.02
N GLU A 49 7.60 -3.82 -5.53
CA GLU A 49 6.40 -4.27 -4.79
C GLU A 49 5.70 -3.31 -3.78
N TYR A 50 6.33 -2.27 -3.23
CA TYR A 50 5.66 -1.34 -2.28
C TYR A 50 5.97 0.13 -2.57
N ALA A 51 4.94 0.98 -2.57
CA ALA A 51 5.02 2.42 -2.83
C ALA A 51 5.42 3.23 -1.58
N LEU A 52 5.18 2.71 -0.38
CA LEU A 52 5.52 3.33 0.90
C LEU A 52 6.01 2.24 1.87
N SER A 53 7.05 2.53 2.65
CA SER A 53 7.59 1.62 3.67
C SER A 53 7.61 2.30 5.04
N TYR A 54 7.06 1.63 6.06
CA TYR A 54 7.02 2.11 7.44
C TYR A 54 7.52 1.03 8.41
N GLU A 55 8.18 1.45 9.48
CA GLU A 55 8.64 0.58 10.56
C GLU A 55 7.84 0.86 11.85
N ALA A 56 7.42 -0.22 12.52
CA ALA A 56 6.83 -0.19 13.84
C ALA A 56 7.71 -1.00 14.80
N ILE A 57 8.25 -0.32 15.81
CA ILE A 57 9.03 -0.96 16.88
C ILE A 57 8.07 -1.40 18.00
N VAL A 58 8.15 -2.67 18.39
CA VAL A 58 7.31 -3.26 19.44
C VAL A 58 8.22 -3.84 20.52
N PRO A 59 8.03 -3.50 21.80
CA PRO A 59 8.79 -4.10 22.90
C PRO A 59 8.18 -5.46 23.25
N ALA A 60 8.50 -6.49 22.47
CA ALA A 60 8.00 -7.85 22.68
C ALA A 60 9.13 -8.85 22.96
N ASP A 61 10.26 -8.34 23.48
CA ASP A 61 11.48 -9.05 23.88
C ASP A 61 12.12 -9.90 22.77
N GLY A 62 11.85 -9.57 21.49
CA GLY A 62 12.29 -10.35 20.34
C GLY A 62 11.51 -11.65 20.13
N VAL A 63 10.43 -11.88 20.88
CA VAL A 63 9.60 -13.09 20.83
C VAL A 63 8.15 -12.83 20.42
N GLY A 64 7.78 -11.58 20.16
CA GLY A 64 6.42 -11.20 19.77
C GLY A 64 5.39 -11.31 20.91
N ASP A 65 5.82 -11.39 22.17
CA ASP A 65 4.94 -11.44 23.37
C ASP A 65 4.40 -10.06 23.77
N HIS A 66 3.83 -9.35 22.79
CA HIS A 66 3.19 -8.06 23.00
C HIS A 66 1.87 -8.03 22.21
N PRO A 67 0.77 -7.54 22.80
CA PRO A 67 -0.55 -7.55 22.16
C PRO A 67 -0.57 -6.81 20.81
N ALA A 68 0.30 -5.80 20.63
CA ALA A 68 0.42 -5.08 19.38
C ALA A 68 1.07 -5.91 18.25
N TYR A 69 1.93 -6.88 18.55
CA TYR A 69 2.65 -7.66 17.53
C TYR A 69 1.68 -8.42 16.61
N GLY A 70 0.67 -9.06 17.21
CA GLY A 70 -0.38 -9.75 16.45
C GLY A 70 -1.22 -8.80 15.58
N ILE A 71 -1.59 -7.63 16.11
CA ILE A 71 -2.37 -6.64 15.37
C ILE A 71 -1.56 -6.07 14.20
N LEU A 72 -0.29 -5.74 14.43
CA LEU A 72 0.60 -5.21 13.39
C LEU A 72 0.91 -6.27 12.32
N THR A 73 0.97 -7.56 12.68
CA THR A 73 1.14 -8.64 11.70
C THR A 73 -0.05 -8.70 10.75
N ASN A 74 -1.28 -8.62 11.28
CA ASN A 74 -2.49 -8.55 10.45
C ASN A 74 -2.56 -7.25 9.65
N ALA A 75 -2.15 -6.12 10.25
CA ALA A 75 -2.09 -4.84 9.57
C ALA A 75 -1.07 -4.88 8.42
N LYS A 76 0.10 -5.50 8.60
CA LYS A 76 1.11 -5.69 7.55
C LYS A 76 0.53 -6.39 6.33
N GLU A 77 -0.23 -7.46 6.52
CA GLU A 77 -0.87 -8.19 5.41
C GLU A 77 -1.90 -7.32 4.67
N ALA A 78 -2.70 -6.55 5.41
CA ALA A 78 -3.68 -5.63 4.82
C ALA A 78 -3.00 -4.46 4.09
N LEU A 79 -1.95 -3.89 4.67
CA LEU A 79 -1.18 -2.77 4.12
C LEU A 79 -0.40 -3.19 2.87
N ALA A 80 0.15 -4.41 2.85
CA ALA A 80 0.80 -4.96 1.66
C ALA A 80 -0.15 -5.02 0.46
N THR A 81 -1.45 -5.29 0.70
CA THR A 81 -2.48 -5.35 -0.37
C THR A 81 -2.73 -3.99 -1.03
N ILE A 82 -2.48 -2.89 -0.32
CA ILE A 82 -2.60 -1.52 -0.84
C ILE A 82 -1.25 -0.92 -1.23
N GLY A 83 -0.18 -1.74 -1.26
CA GLY A 83 1.16 -1.34 -1.68
C GLY A 83 1.96 -0.60 -0.60
N ILE A 84 1.69 -0.86 0.68
CA ILE A 84 2.46 -0.33 1.81
C ILE A 84 3.19 -1.47 2.51
N ASP A 85 4.51 -1.39 2.64
CA ASP A 85 5.29 -2.30 3.47
C ASP A 85 5.29 -1.82 4.92
N LEU A 86 4.87 -2.70 5.84
CA LEU A 86 4.96 -2.45 7.28
C LEU A 86 5.97 -3.45 7.88
N GLN A 87 7.08 -2.94 8.37
CA GLN A 87 8.10 -3.72 9.05
C GLN A 87 7.84 -3.69 10.55
N ILE A 88 7.83 -4.87 11.17
CA ILE A 88 7.66 -5.00 12.62
C ILE A 88 9.02 -5.37 13.18
N ASN A 89 9.62 -4.43 13.90
CA ASN A 89 10.88 -4.64 14.58
C ASN A 89 10.60 -4.91 16.06
N ASP A 90 11.12 -6.02 16.56
CA ASP A 90 10.94 -6.46 17.93
C ASP A 90 12.33 -6.66 18.54
N PRO A 91 12.93 -5.61 19.14
CA PRO A 91 14.24 -5.73 19.71
C PRO A 91 14.18 -6.49 21.05
N THR A 92 15.16 -7.37 21.25
CA THR A 92 15.34 -8.08 22.54
C THR A 92 15.73 -7.13 23.68
N ASP A 93 16.27 -5.94 23.36
CA ASP A 93 16.54 -4.87 24.31
C ASP A 93 15.72 -3.64 23.89
N SER A 94 14.77 -3.21 24.71
CA SER A 94 13.91 -2.06 24.38
C SER A 94 14.58 -0.70 24.60
N ASN A 95 15.85 -0.65 25.04
CA ASN A 95 16.61 0.60 25.22
C ASN A 95 17.58 0.90 24.07
N VAL A 96 17.55 0.12 22.98
CA VAL A 96 18.33 0.40 21.76
C VAL A 96 17.51 1.03 20.65
#